data_AF-A0A919B120-F1
#
_entry.id   AF-A0A919B120-F1
#
_cell.length_a   1.000
_cell.length_b   1.000
_cell.length_c   1.000
_cell.angle_alpha   90.00
_cell.angle_beta   90.00
_cell.angle_gamma   90.00
#
_symmetry.space_group_name_H-M   'P 1'
#
loop_
_entity.id
_entity.type
_entity.pdbx_description
1 polymer ?
#
loop_
_entity_poly.entity_id
_entity_poly.type
_entity_poly.pdbx_seq_one_letter_code
_entity_poly.pdbx_strand_id
1 'polypeptide(L)' 'MSTYTQEQISRTINDGADLVADGLGLDERDADLLNLMVNAALSLLEDPTLSLNDVMDRNYDGGAEEVLSWWDWK' A
#
# COMPACT_ATOMS: atom_id res chain seq x y z
N MET A 1 -25.57 5.02 -10.44
CA MET A 1 -24.24 5.23 -9.85
C MET A 1 -24.01 4.07 -8.90
N SER A 2 -22.94 3.31 -9.09
CA SER A 2 -22.66 2.14 -8.23
C SER A 2 -21.92 2.60 -6.97
N THR A 3 -22.26 2.04 -5.82
CA THR A 3 -21.54 2.23 -4.55
C THR A 3 -20.83 0.92 -4.22
N TYR A 4 -19.54 0.98 -3.89
CA TYR A 4 -18.74 -0.17 -3.49
C TYR A 4 -18.50 -0.15 -1.99
N THR A 5 -18.44 -1.33 -1.37
CA THR A 5 -18.08 -1.47 0.05
C THR A 5 -16.56 -1.33 0.24
N GLN A 6 -16.13 -1.02 1.47
CA GLN A 6 -14.71 -1.00 1.81
C GLN A 6 -14.03 -2.34 1.51
N GLU A 7 -14.69 -3.46 1.79
CA GLU A 7 -14.19 -4.80 1.46
C GLU A 7 -14.04 -5.02 -0.05
N GLN A 8 -14.99 -4.53 -0.86
CA GLN A 8 -14.89 -4.61 -2.33
C GLN A 8 -13.73 -3.78 -2.85
N ILE A 9 -13.54 -2.58 -2.31
CA ILE A 9 -12.43 -1.70 -2.70
C ILE A 9 -11.10 -2.32 -2.29
N SER A 10 -10.97 -2.77 -1.04
CA SER A 10 -9.78 -3.45 -0.52
C SER A 10 -9.41 -4.66 -1.37
N ARG A 11 -10.36 -5.57 -1.63
CA ARG A 11 -10.12 -6.73 -2.50
C ARG A 11 -9.66 -6.30 -3.89
N THR A 12 -10.38 -5.37 -4.52
CA THR A 12 -10.08 -4.96 -5.90
C THR A 12 -8.69 -4.33 -6.03
N ILE A 13 -8.27 -3.53 -5.05
CA ILE A 13 -6.95 -2.90 -5.05
C ILE A 13 -5.84 -3.93 -4.84
N ASN A 14 -6.00 -4.88 -3.91
CA ASN A 14 -5.05 -5.98 -3.70
C ASN A 14 -4.95 -6.88 -4.93
N ASP A 15 -6.08 -7.33 -5.49
CA ASP A 15 -6.12 -8.14 -6.72
C ASP A 15 -5.41 -7.41 -7.90
N GLY A 16 -5.52 -6.08 -7.95
CA GLY A 16 -4.83 -5.26 -8.94
C GLY A 16 -3.31 -5.20 -8.74
N ALA A 17 -2.84 -5.13 -7.48
CA ALA A 17 -1.42 -5.19 -7.16
C ALA A 17 -0.82 -6.55 -7.55
N ASP A 18 -1.50 -7.65 -7.19
CA ASP A 18 -1.10 -9.01 -7.55
C ASP A 18 -1.02 -9.20 -9.07
N LEU A 19 -2.04 -8.73 -9.81
CA LEU A 19 -2.07 -8.79 -11.27
C LEU A 19 -0.86 -8.09 -11.92
N VAL A 20 -0.46 -6.93 -11.40
CA VAL A 20 0.70 -6.18 -11.90
C VAL A 20 2.00 -6.86 -11.53
N ALA A 21 2.15 -7.31 -10.28
CA ALA A 21 3.32 -8.00 -9.79
C ALA A 21 3.61 -9.28 -10.60
N ASP A 22 2.58 -10.13 -10.76
CA ASP A 22 2.68 -11.36 -11.54
C ASP A 22 2.92 -11.08 -13.03
N GLY A 23 2.22 -10.10 -13.59
CA GLY A 23 2.29 -9.77 -15.01
C GLY A 23 3.66 -9.24 -15.46
N LEU A 24 4.39 -8.58 -14.56
CA LEU A 24 5.71 -8.00 -14.83
C LEU A 24 6.86 -8.81 -14.24
N GLY A 25 6.58 -9.83 -13.42
CA GLY A 25 7.61 -10.61 -12.72
C GLY A 25 8.44 -9.75 -11.78
N LEU A 26 7.76 -8.89 -11.02
CA LEU A 26 8.38 -7.94 -10.08
C LEU A 26 9.15 -8.66 -8.97
N ASP A 27 10.21 -8.03 -8.48
CA ASP A 27 10.96 -8.53 -7.35
C ASP A 27 10.30 -8.14 -6.01
N GLU A 28 10.88 -8.60 -4.90
CA GLU A 28 10.38 -8.35 -3.54
C GLU A 28 10.27 -6.85 -3.23
N ARG A 29 11.24 -6.05 -3.70
CA ARG A 29 11.26 -4.60 -3.44
C ARG A 29 10.13 -3.88 -4.17
N ASP A 30 9.89 -4.28 -5.42
CA ASP A 30 8.78 -3.75 -6.20
C ASP A 30 7.42 -4.18 -5.59
N ALA A 31 7.31 -5.41 -5.07
CA ALA A 31 6.13 -5.88 -4.36
C ALA A 31 5.87 -5.10 -3.05
N ASP A 32 6.92 -4.79 -2.29
CA ASP A 32 6.82 -3.96 -1.07
C ASP A 32 6.33 -2.54 -1.39
N LEU A 33 6.81 -1.95 -2.49
CA LEU A 33 6.34 -0.65 -2.96
C LEU A 33 4.85 -0.67 -3.34
N LEU A 34 4.40 -1.73 -4.03
CA LEU A 34 2.98 -1.90 -4.37
C LEU A 34 2.13 -2.05 -3.09
N ASN A 35 2.56 -2.87 -2.13
CA ASN A 35 1.86 -3.04 -0.86
C ASN A 35 1.77 -1.72 -0.08
N LEU A 36 2.83 -0.92 -0.05
CA LEU A 36 2.80 0.42 0.56
C LEU A 36 1.77 1.34 -0.13
N MET A 37 1.68 1.30 -1.45
CA MET A 37 0.68 2.05 -2.21
C MET A 37 -0.74 1.57 -1.89
N VAL A 38 -0.97 0.25 -1.82
CA VAL A 38 -2.27 -0.31 -1.41
C VAL A 38 -2.67 0.18 -0.01
N ASN A 39 -1.76 0.08 0.96
CA ASN A 39 -2.01 0.54 2.33
C ASN A 39 -2.29 2.04 2.39
N ALA A 40 -1.56 2.85 1.61
CA ALA A 40 -1.82 4.28 1.50
C ALA A 40 -3.22 4.56 0.93
N ALA A 41 -3.60 3.90 -0.17
CA ALA A 41 -4.91 4.09 -0.79
C ALA A 41 -6.05 3.73 0.16
N LEU A 42 -5.94 2.60 0.87
CA LEU A 42 -6.95 2.16 1.83
C LEU A 42 -7.02 3.08 3.06
N SER A 43 -5.88 3.54 3.56
CA SER A 43 -5.83 4.47 4.70
C SER A 43 -6.45 5.83 4.35
N LEU A 44 -6.19 6.33 3.13
CA LEU A 44 -6.73 7.62 2.65
C LEU A 44 -8.24 7.60 2.38
N LEU A 45 -8.85 6.41 2.18
CA LEU A 45 -10.31 6.29 2.13
C LEU A 45 -10.95 6.54 3.50
N GLU A 46 -10.23 6.26 4.59
CA GLU A 46 -10.70 6.46 5.95
C GLU A 46 -10.35 7.86 6.46
N ASP A 47 -9.10 8.30 6.23
CA ASP A 47 -8.63 9.63 6.58
C ASP A 47 -7.76 10.20 5.44
N PRO A 48 -8.29 11.15 4.64
CA PRO A 48 -7.57 11.73 3.51
C PRO A 48 -6.46 12.69 3.91
N THR A 49 -6.23 12.94 5.21
CA THR A 49 -5.22 13.87 5.72
C THR A 49 -3.91 13.20 6.13
N LEU A 50 -3.86 11.87 6.13
CA LEU A 50 -2.68 11.10 6.52
C LEU A 50 -1.47 11.43 5.64
N SER A 51 -0.33 11.63 6.29
CA SER A 51 0.97 11.67 5.62
C SER A 51 1.48 10.25 5.31
N LEU A 52 2.54 10.15 4.50
CA LEU A 52 3.18 8.87 4.24
C LEU A 52 3.69 8.21 5.53
N ASN A 53 4.22 8.99 6.48
CA ASN A 53 4.67 8.46 7.77
C ASN A 53 3.51 7.91 8.59
N ASP A 54 2.37 8.60 8.63
CA ASP A 54 1.19 8.11 9.34
C ASP A 54 0.68 6.79 8.74
N VAL A 55 0.73 6.64 7.41
CA VAL A 55 0.40 5.38 6.74
C VAL A 55 1.37 4.27 7.15
N MET A 56 2.67 4.54 7.17
CA MET A 56 3.68 3.54 7.53
C MET A 56 3.54 3.12 9.00
N ASP A 57 3.44 4.08 9.92
CA ASP A 57 3.26 3.84 11.35
C ASP A 57 1.97 3.08 11.68
N ARG A 58 0.93 3.24 10.85
CA ARG A 58 -0.35 2.56 11.02
C ARG A 58 -0.36 1.12 10.53
N ASN A 59 0.38 0.82 9.46
CA ASN A 59 0.25 -0.43 8.71
C ASN A 59 1.44 -1.39 8.89
N TYR A 60 2.54 -0.94 9.50
CA TYR A 60 3.75 -1.73 9.68
C TYR A 60 4.25 -1.64 11.12
N ASP A 61 4.63 -2.79 11.71
CA ASP A 61 4.97 -2.87 13.13
C ASP A 61 6.23 -2.06 13.50
N GLY A 62 7.24 -1.95 12.64
CA GLY A 62 8.40 -1.07 12.86
C GLY A 62 8.22 0.35 12.31
N GLY A 63 7.03 0.68 11.82
CA GLY A 63 6.63 2.02 11.40
C GLY A 63 7.48 2.64 10.29
N ALA A 64 7.45 3.97 10.21
CA ALA A 64 8.10 4.74 9.16
C ALA A 64 9.62 4.48 9.05
N GLU A 65 10.31 4.33 10.18
CA GLU A 65 11.76 4.12 10.19
C GLU A 65 12.15 2.79 9.52
N GLU A 66 11.47 1.71 9.90
CA GLU A 66 11.71 0.39 9.30
C GLU A 66 11.36 0.40 7.81
N VAL A 67 10.18 0.91 7.46
CA VAL A 67 9.70 0.90 6.06
C VAL A 67 10.63 1.73 5.18
N LEU A 68 11.04 2.94 5.61
CA LEU A 68 11.99 3.75 4.86
C LEU A 68 13.35 3.07 4.68
N SER A 69 13.76 2.17 5.58
CA SER A 69 15.02 1.43 5.46
C SER A 69 15.03 0.43 4.29
N TRP A 70 13.86 0.03 3.77
CA TRP A 70 13.76 -0.86 2.60
C TRP A 70 14.22 -0.18 1.31
N TRP A 71 14.22 1.15 1.32
CA TRP A 71 14.78 1.93 0.22
C TRP A 71 16.02 2.66 0.73
N ASP A 72 17.17 2.32 0.14
CA ASP A 72 18.41 3.10 0.29
C ASP A 72 18.19 4.53 -0.24
N TRP A 73 17.60 5.40 0.57
CA TRP A 73 17.56 6.83 0.31
C TRP A 73 18.94 7.34 0.69
N LYS A 74 19.79 7.46 -0.34
CA LYS A 74 21.16 8.00 -0.26
C LYS A 74 21.24 9.35 0.45
#